data_AF-A0A9D6BMW9-F1
#
_entry.id   AF-A0A9D6BMW9-F1
#
_cell.length_a   1.000
_cell.length_b   1.000
_cell.length_c   1.000
_cell.angle_alpha   90.00
_cell.angle_beta   90.00
_cell.angle_gamma   90.00
#
_symmetry.space_group_name_H-M   'P 1'
#
loop_
_entity.id
_entity.type
_entity.pdbx_description
1 polymer ?
#
loop_
_entity_poly.entity_id
_entity_poly.type
_entity_poly.pdbx_seq_one_letter_code
_entity_poly.pdbx_strand_id
1 'polypeptide(L)'
;MWNASTGVYQDTASESVRFNSANGVVVDSYTGLQWQAMGSAGTYFWDASAGAGSAQAYCMSQTTGNYDDWRLPTSEELMTLVDYTIASSPMIDTAVFSNTQFFYWTSTVYEAKPGFALSW
;
A
#
# COMPACT_ATOMS: atom_id res chain seq x y z
N MET A 1 16.88 8.95 5.95
CA MET A 1 18.03 9.30 6.83
C MET A 1 19.35 9.07 6.09
N TRP A 2 20.37 9.90 6.31
CA TRP A 2 21.69 9.72 5.66
C TRP A 2 22.40 8.47 6.22
N ASN A 3 22.81 7.54 5.36
CA ASN A 3 23.61 6.38 5.75
C ASN A 3 25.10 6.65 5.49
N ALA A 4 25.86 6.87 6.57
CA ALA A 4 27.28 7.19 6.51
C ALA A 4 28.17 6.02 6.03
N SER A 5 27.69 4.78 6.09
CA SER A 5 28.42 3.59 5.63
C SER A 5 28.31 3.36 4.12
N THR A 6 27.18 3.75 3.52
CA THR A 6 26.94 3.59 2.08
C THR A 6 27.10 4.90 1.31
N GLY A 7 27.13 6.06 1.98
CA GLY A 7 27.22 7.38 1.34
C GLY A 7 25.95 7.74 0.54
N VAL A 8 24.81 7.17 0.92
CA VAL A 8 23.52 7.34 0.23
C VAL A 8 22.46 7.73 1.26
N TYR A 9 21.51 8.59 0.86
CA TYR A 9 20.30 8.82 1.63
C TYR A 9 19.43 7.56 1.56
N GLN A 10 19.19 6.94 2.70
CA GLN A 10 18.29 5.79 2.79
C GLN A 10 16.90 6.28 3.18
N ASP A 11 15.90 5.87 2.43
CA ASP A 11 14.56 5.78 2.96
C ASP A 11 14.44 4.46 3.73
N THR A 12 13.65 4.41 4.79
CA THR A 12 13.25 3.14 5.38
C THR A 12 12.66 2.19 4.32
N ALA A 13 11.97 2.70 3.30
CA ALA A 13 11.50 1.88 2.17
C ALA A 13 12.62 1.34 1.26
N SER A 14 13.79 1.99 1.21
CA SER A 14 14.94 1.56 0.41
C SER A 14 15.87 0.57 1.13
N GLU A 15 15.57 0.20 2.37
CA GLU A 15 16.36 -0.76 3.12
C GLU A 15 16.15 -2.18 2.59
N SER A 16 17.18 -2.76 1.97
CA SER A 16 17.18 -4.11 1.35
C SER A 16 16.74 -5.26 2.28
N VAL A 17 16.66 -5.04 3.59
CA VAL A 17 16.24 -6.02 4.60
C VAL A 17 14.83 -5.76 5.14
N ARG A 18 14.20 -4.64 4.79
CA ARG A 18 12.88 -4.26 5.33
C ARG A 18 11.80 -5.22 4.89
N PHE A 19 11.73 -5.49 3.58
CA PHE A 19 10.67 -6.28 2.97
C PHE A 19 11.11 -7.72 2.75
N ASN A 20 10.37 -8.67 3.32
CA ASN A 20 10.57 -10.10 3.10
C ASN A 20 9.37 -10.68 2.36
N SER A 21 9.59 -11.21 1.15
CA SER A 21 8.51 -11.73 0.30
C SER A 21 8.51 -13.26 0.26
N ALA A 22 7.37 -13.86 0.59
CA ALA A 22 7.14 -15.31 0.48
C ALA A 22 5.65 -15.60 0.26
N ASN A 23 5.33 -16.58 -0.61
CA ASN A 23 3.95 -17.03 -0.87
C ASN A 23 2.95 -15.92 -1.26
N GLY A 24 3.43 -14.89 -1.97
CA GLY A 24 2.62 -13.75 -2.40
C GLY A 24 2.35 -12.71 -1.30
N VAL A 25 3.00 -12.84 -0.14
CA VAL A 25 2.93 -11.90 0.99
C VAL A 25 4.28 -11.26 1.20
N VAL A 26 4.28 -9.93 1.39
CA VAL A 26 5.44 -9.15 1.80
C VAL A 26 5.26 -8.77 3.25
N VAL A 27 6.19 -9.21 4.10
CA VAL A 27 6.28 -8.80 5.51
C VAL A 27 7.18 -7.57 5.59
N ASP A 28 6.64 -6.48 6.12
CA ASP A 28 7.36 -5.25 6.38
C ASP A 28 7.85 -5.23 7.84
N SER A 29 9.16 -5.42 8.03
CA SER A 29 9.77 -5.46 9.36
C SER A 29 9.81 -4.11 10.09
N TYR A 30 9.63 -3.00 9.38
CA TYR A 30 9.62 -1.66 9.98
C TYR A 30 8.26 -1.33 10.60
N THR A 31 7.17 -1.62 9.88
CA THR A 31 5.79 -1.34 10.35
C THR A 31 5.15 -2.52 11.06
N GLY A 32 5.64 -3.74 10.85
CA GLY A 32 5.01 -4.98 11.28
C GLY A 32 3.80 -5.39 10.42
N LEU A 33 3.52 -4.67 9.33
CA LEU A 33 2.40 -4.96 8.44
C LEU A 33 2.74 -6.05 7.42
N GLN A 34 1.68 -6.68 6.91
CA GLN A 34 1.76 -7.60 5.79
C GLN A 34 1.03 -7.02 4.59
N TRP A 35 1.61 -7.19 3.42
CA TRP A 35 1.11 -6.66 2.16
C TRP A 35 1.00 -7.76 1.13
N GLN A 36 0.03 -7.68 0.22
CA GLN A 36 0.06 -8.53 -0.96
C GLN A 36 1.22 -8.11 -1.88
N ALA A 37 2.03 -9.07 -2.31
CA ALA A 37 3.18 -8.82 -3.20
C ALA A 37 2.76 -8.43 -4.62
N MET A 38 1.50 -8.67 -4.98
CA MET A 38 0.93 -8.35 -6.28
C MET A 38 -0.25 -7.41 -6.08
N GLY A 39 -0.22 -6.25 -6.75
CA GLY A 39 -1.35 -5.34 -6.80
C GLY A 39 -2.57 -5.97 -7.49
N SER A 40 -3.77 -5.49 -7.16
CA SER A 40 -5.01 -5.97 -7.77
C SER A 40 -5.06 -5.69 -9.28
N ALA A 41 -5.67 -6.58 -10.07
CA ALA A 41 -5.87 -6.39 -11.52
C ALA A 41 -7.27 -5.84 -11.89
N GLY A 42 -8.17 -5.69 -10.92
CA GLY A 42 -9.53 -5.24 -11.13
C GLY A 42 -9.72 -3.72 -10.99
N THR A 43 -10.85 -3.25 -11.49
CA THR A 43 -11.36 -1.90 -11.21
C THR A 43 -12.35 -1.98 -10.06
N TYR A 44 -12.10 -1.19 -9.01
CA TYR A 44 -12.94 -1.13 -7.83
C TYR A 44 -13.36 0.31 -7.55
N PHE A 45 -14.42 0.47 -6.77
CA PHE A 45 -14.81 1.77 -6.22
C PHE A 45 -14.59 1.80 -4.71
N TRP A 46 -14.56 3.01 -4.15
CA TRP A 46 -14.51 3.20 -2.71
C TRP A 46 -15.91 3.09 -2.09
N ASP A 47 -16.01 2.31 -1.03
CA ASP A 47 -17.21 2.17 -0.22
C ASP A 47 -16.82 1.68 1.18
N ALA A 48 -17.00 2.53 2.18
CA ALA A 48 -16.69 2.22 3.58
C ALA A 48 -17.53 1.06 4.15
N SER A 49 -18.70 0.78 3.56
CA SER A 49 -19.56 -0.33 3.98
C SER A 49 -19.15 -1.69 3.40
N ALA A 50 -18.08 -1.71 2.59
CA ALA A 50 -17.60 -2.91 1.91
C ALA A 50 -18.67 -3.60 1.05
N GLY A 51 -19.46 -2.83 0.32
CA GLY A 51 -20.41 -3.35 -0.66
C GLY A 51 -19.72 -4.16 -1.76
N ALA A 52 -20.47 -5.06 -2.40
CA ALA A 52 -19.94 -5.91 -3.48
C ALA A 52 -19.35 -5.06 -4.62
N GLY A 53 -18.13 -5.40 -5.05
CA GLY A 53 -17.38 -4.65 -6.07
C GLY A 53 -16.55 -3.48 -5.53
N SER A 54 -16.61 -3.20 -4.23
CA SER A 54 -15.74 -2.21 -3.59
C SER A 54 -14.32 -2.75 -3.37
N ALA A 55 -13.36 -1.83 -3.23
CA ALA A 55 -11.97 -2.19 -2.92
C ALA A 55 -11.85 -2.86 -1.54
N GLN A 56 -12.66 -2.42 -0.58
CA GLN A 56 -12.68 -2.99 0.77
C GLN A 56 -13.21 -4.43 0.77
N ALA A 57 -14.30 -4.70 0.03
CA ALA A 57 -14.82 -6.06 -0.14
C ALA A 57 -13.80 -6.97 -0.85
N TYR A 58 -13.08 -6.44 -1.84
CA TYR A 58 -12.02 -7.19 -2.51
C TYR A 58 -10.92 -7.62 -1.52
N CYS A 59 -10.37 -6.67 -0.73
CA CYS A 59 -9.36 -6.99 0.27
C CYS A 59 -9.87 -8.04 1.26
N MET A 60 -11.07 -7.87 1.83
CA MET A 60 -11.66 -8.82 2.79
C MET A 60 -11.92 -10.22 2.21
N SER A 61 -11.96 -10.37 0.89
CA SER A 61 -12.14 -11.66 0.22
C SER A 61 -10.82 -12.38 -0.10
N GLN A 62 -9.67 -11.74 0.13
CA GLN A 62 -8.37 -12.33 -0.19
C GLN A 62 -7.99 -13.44 0.80
N THR A 63 -7.33 -14.48 0.29
CA THR A 63 -6.79 -15.58 1.09
C THR A 63 -5.29 -15.80 0.84
N THR A 64 -4.59 -14.77 0.34
CA THR A 64 -3.18 -14.85 -0.06
C THR A 64 -2.31 -15.22 1.14
N GLY A 65 -1.34 -16.12 0.92
CA GLY A 65 -0.45 -16.58 1.98
C GLY A 65 -1.12 -17.36 3.11
N ASN A 66 -2.36 -17.85 2.92
CA ASN A 66 -3.21 -18.47 3.94
C ASN A 66 -3.68 -17.51 5.06
N TYR A 67 -3.71 -16.21 4.79
CA TYR A 67 -4.31 -15.20 5.66
C TYR A 67 -5.68 -14.79 5.12
N ASP A 68 -6.68 -14.60 5.99
CA ASP A 68 -8.06 -14.23 5.66
C ASP A 68 -8.50 -12.91 6.33
N ASP A 69 -7.56 -12.17 6.94
CA ASP A 69 -7.76 -10.91 7.66
C ASP A 69 -7.30 -9.68 6.86
N TRP A 70 -7.20 -9.82 5.53
CA TRP A 70 -6.82 -8.75 4.63
C TRP A 70 -7.81 -7.57 4.67
N ARG A 71 -7.26 -6.36 4.66
CA ARG A 71 -8.03 -5.11 4.65
C ARG A 71 -7.42 -4.10 3.71
N LEU A 72 -8.21 -3.09 3.39
CA LEU A 72 -7.72 -1.89 2.71
C LEU A 72 -6.78 -1.11 3.66
N PRO A 73 -5.59 -0.67 3.20
CA PRO A 73 -4.65 0.06 4.03
C PRO A 73 -5.13 1.49 4.30
N THR A 74 -4.67 2.10 5.40
CA THR A 74 -4.82 3.56 5.56
C THR A 74 -3.86 4.29 4.62
N SER A 75 -4.10 5.57 4.38
CA SER A 75 -3.19 6.44 3.63
C SER A 75 -1.81 6.51 4.28
N GLU A 76 -1.72 6.54 5.61
CA GLU A 76 -0.45 6.60 6.33
C GLU A 76 0.36 5.31 6.15
N GLU A 77 -0.29 4.16 6.24
CA GLU A 77 0.33 2.85 6.02
C GLU A 77 0.85 2.73 4.59
N LEU A 78 0.02 3.10 3.60
CA LEU A 78 0.40 3.04 2.20
C LEU A 78 1.59 3.97 1.88
N MET A 79 1.63 5.15 2.50
CA MET A 79 2.74 6.09 2.36
C MET A 79 4.07 5.52 2.87
N THR A 80 4.05 4.54 3.79
CA THR A 80 5.29 3.89 4.26
C THR A 80 5.95 3.03 3.18
N LEU A 81 5.24 2.65 2.12
CA LEU A 81 5.78 1.90 0.98
C LEU A 81 6.46 2.80 -0.05
N VAL A 82 6.27 4.11 0.04
CA VAL A 82 6.89 5.06 -0.89
C VAL A 82 8.39 5.10 -0.62
N ASP A 83 9.19 4.89 -1.66
CA ASP A 83 10.64 5.03 -1.64
C ASP A 83 11.04 6.32 -2.36
N TYR A 84 11.38 7.34 -1.57
CA TYR A 84 11.77 8.65 -2.09
C TYR A 84 13.15 8.68 -2.78
N THR A 85 13.89 7.58 -2.77
CA THR A 85 15.15 7.45 -3.53
C THR A 85 14.90 7.11 -5.00
N ILE A 86 13.69 6.65 -5.35
CA ILE A 86 13.30 6.30 -6.72
C ILE A 86 12.82 7.57 -7.46
N ALA A 87 13.50 7.92 -8.54
CA ALA A 87 13.24 9.14 -9.30
C ALA A 87 12.04 9.06 -10.27
N SER A 88 11.44 7.88 -10.45
CA SER A 88 10.37 7.63 -11.42
C SER A 88 9.18 6.89 -10.79
N SER A 89 7.97 7.23 -11.21
CA SER A 89 6.75 6.55 -10.75
C SER A 89 6.64 5.14 -11.36
N PRO A 90 6.17 4.13 -10.61
CA PRO A 90 5.79 4.21 -9.19
C PRO A 90 7.02 4.23 -8.26
N MET A 91 6.97 5.10 -7.25
CA MET A 91 8.02 5.27 -6.24
C MET A 91 7.91 4.18 -5.17
N ILE A 92 7.99 2.92 -5.58
CA ILE A 92 7.91 1.72 -4.72
C ILE A 92 8.92 0.70 -5.23
N ASP A 93 9.42 -0.16 -4.36
CA ASP A 93 10.30 -1.27 -4.77
C ASP A 93 9.54 -2.28 -5.64
N THR A 94 9.66 -2.11 -6.96
CA THR A 94 9.00 -2.99 -7.94
C THR A 94 9.60 -4.39 -8.04
N ALA A 95 10.75 -4.64 -7.42
CA ALA A 95 11.30 -5.99 -7.32
C ALA A 95 10.58 -6.81 -6.22
N VAL A 96 10.07 -6.12 -5.19
CA VAL A 96 9.28 -6.71 -4.10
C VAL A 96 7.79 -6.69 -4.42
N PHE A 97 7.30 -5.58 -4.97
CA PHE A 97 5.90 -5.35 -5.29
C PHE A 97 5.67 -5.36 -6.81
N SER A 98 4.92 -6.35 -7.28
CA SER A 98 4.56 -6.51 -8.69
C SER A 98 3.17 -5.95 -9.00
N ASN A 99 2.89 -5.65 -10.27
CA ASN A 99 1.62 -5.11 -10.73
C ASN A 99 1.18 -3.82 -9.99
N THR A 100 2.16 -2.93 -9.76
CA THR A 100 1.95 -1.68 -9.04
C THR A 100 1.20 -0.66 -9.89
N GLN A 101 0.27 0.08 -9.28
CA GLN A 101 -0.55 1.10 -9.94
C GLN A 101 -0.14 2.52 -9.52
N PHE A 102 -0.63 3.52 -10.26
CA PHE A 102 -0.44 4.95 -9.91
C PHE A 102 -1.35 5.42 -8.77
N PHE A 103 -2.51 4.77 -8.60
CA PHE A 103 -3.50 5.12 -7.60
C PHE A 103 -3.91 3.87 -6.83
N TYR A 104 -4.10 4.03 -5.53
CA TYR A 104 -4.59 2.97 -4.66
C TYR A 104 -5.72 3.51 -3.81
N TRP A 105 -6.73 2.68 -3.59
CA TRP A 105 -7.77 2.96 -2.61
C TRP A 105 -7.20 2.83 -1.19
N THR A 106 -7.67 3.69 -0.28
CA THR A 106 -7.32 3.62 1.14
C THR A 106 -8.56 3.62 2.00
N SER A 107 -8.46 3.05 3.20
CA SER A 107 -9.53 3.05 4.20
C SER A 107 -9.66 4.39 4.93
N THR A 108 -8.69 5.29 4.78
CA THR A 108 -8.77 6.65 5.33
C THR A 108 -9.95 7.37 4.69
N VAL A 109 -10.99 7.61 5.48
CA VAL A 109 -12.11 8.44 5.06
C VAL A 109 -11.57 9.85 4.88
N TYR A 110 -11.71 10.42 3.68
CA TYR A 110 -11.53 11.85 3.52
C TYR A 110 -12.66 12.53 4.30
N GLU A 111 -12.37 13.05 5.50
CA GLU A 111 -13.24 14.01 6.13
C GLU A 111 -13.28 15.26 5.24
N ALA A 112 -14.22 15.27 4.29
CA ALA A 112 -14.68 16.53 3.74
C ALA A 112 -15.19 17.32 4.93
N LYS A 113 -14.43 18.34 5.37
CA LYS A 113 -14.91 19.29 6.37
C LYS A 113 -16.35 19.67 6.00
N PRO A 114 -17.34 19.54 6.89
CA PRO A 114 -18.70 19.98 6.59
C PRO A 114 -18.64 21.50 6.42
N GLY A 115 -18.58 21.96 5.17
CA GLY A 115 -18.32 23.37 4.87
C GLY A 115 -18.40 23.74 3.39
N PHE A 116 -18.16 22.81 2.47
CA PHE A 116 -18.42 23.06 1.05
C PHE A 116 -19.10 21.85 0.41
N ALA A 117 -20.39 21.67 0.73
CA ALA A 117 -21.29 20.98 -0.18
C ALA A 117 -21.59 21.96 -1.32
N LEU A 118 -20.79 21.89 -2.39
CA LEU A 118 -21.24 22.32 -3.70
C LEU A 118 -20.99 21.16 -4.66
N SER A 119 -22.08 20.55 -5.12
CA SER A 119 -22.08 19.98 -6.46
C SER A 119 -23.45 20.16 -7.09
N TRP A 120 -23.41 20.98 -8.13
CA TRP A 120 -24.25 21.00 -9.34
C TRP A 120 -24.75 19.62 -9.77
#